data_AF-X0W616-F1
#
_entry.id   AF-X0W616-F1
#
_cell.length_a   1.000
_cell.length_b   1.000
_cell.length_c   1.000
_cell.angle_alpha   90.00
_cell.angle_beta   90.00
_cell.angle_gamma   90.00
#
_symmetry.space_group_name_H-M   'P 1'
#
loop_
_entity.id
_entity.type
_entity.pdbx_description
1 polymer ?
#
loop_
_entity_poly.entity_id
_entity_poly.type
_entity_poly.pdbx_seq_one_letter_code
_entity_poly.pdbx_strand_id
1 'polypeptide(L)'
;MLENIYDRVNDYTQVHISLASPNDIRSWSFGEVKKPETINYRTYRPEKDGLFCERIFGPERDWECACGKFKGTKHKGIICDRCGVKVTHSRVRRKRMGHINLAAPVAHIWFFKAMPSRLGALLDIKTASLEKVVYFQDYIVVDPGDTPLKEKQ
;
A
#
# COMPACT_ATOMS: atom_id res chain seq x y z
N MET A 1 -32.02 5.43 -12.19
CA MET A 1 -31.04 6.42 -12.67
C MET A 1 -29.64 5.84 -12.57
N LEU A 2 -29.32 4.91 -13.47
CA LEU A 2 -28.04 4.20 -13.52
C LEU A 2 -27.49 4.35 -14.94
N GLU A 3 -26.99 5.54 -15.26
CA GLU A 3 -26.27 5.79 -16.50
C GLU A 3 -25.08 6.69 -16.21
N ASN A 4 -23.91 6.27 -16.71
CA ASN A 4 -22.58 6.90 -16.65
C ASN A 4 -21.72 6.63 -15.40
N ILE A 5 -21.29 5.38 -15.24
CA ILE A 5 -20.02 5.02 -14.55
C ILE A 5 -18.92 4.79 -15.59
N TYR A 6 -18.96 5.55 -16.68
CA TYR A 6 -17.79 5.80 -17.50
C TYR A 6 -17.33 7.18 -17.05
N ASP A 7 -16.29 7.21 -16.20
CA ASP A 7 -15.61 8.44 -15.82
C ASP A 7 -15.41 9.27 -17.09
N ARG A 8 -16.02 10.46 -17.15
CA ARG A 8 -15.74 11.42 -18.22
C ARG A 8 -14.23 11.63 -18.23
N VAL A 9 -13.60 11.15 -19.29
CA VAL A 9 -12.18 11.35 -19.52
C VAL A 9 -12.01 12.86 -19.74
N ASN A 10 -11.55 13.57 -18.71
CA ASN A 10 -11.20 15.01 -18.68
C ASN A 10 -12.15 16.03 -17.99
N ASP A 11 -12.89 15.67 -16.93
CA ASP A 11 -13.55 16.70 -16.07
C ASP A 11 -12.66 17.16 -14.89
N TYR A 12 -11.33 17.14 -15.02
CA TYR A 12 -10.40 17.63 -13.99
C TYR A 12 -9.68 18.90 -14.47
N THR A 13 -9.82 20.00 -13.73
CA THR A 13 -9.20 21.30 -14.05
C THR A 13 -7.76 21.43 -13.55
N GLN A 14 -7.39 20.71 -12.50
CA GLN A 14 -6.05 20.73 -11.91
C GLN A 14 -5.69 19.37 -11.32
N VAL A 15 -4.39 19.06 -11.32
CA VAL A 15 -3.80 17.92 -10.62
C VAL A 15 -2.86 18.44 -9.53
N HIS A 16 -2.96 17.88 -8.33
CA HIS A 16 -2.07 18.16 -7.21
C HIS A 16 -1.33 16.88 -6.81
N ILE A 17 -0.10 17.04 -6.32
CA ILE A 17 0.70 15.95 -5.77
C ILE A 17 1.19 16.32 -4.37
N SER A 18 1.02 15.40 -3.43
CA SER A 18 1.41 15.56 -2.03
C SER A 18 2.02 14.27 -1.50
N LEU A 19 2.65 14.36 -0.33
CA LEU A 19 3.04 13.18 0.44
C LEU A 19 1.81 12.49 0.99
N ALA A 20 1.78 11.16 0.90
CA ALA A 20 0.71 10.35 1.47
C ALA A 20 1.01 10.07 2.95
N SER A 21 0.06 10.38 3.84
CA SER A 21 0.18 9.98 5.24
C SER A 21 -0.07 8.46 5.39
N PRO A 22 0.39 7.84 6.49
CA PRO A 22 0.06 6.43 6.77
C PRO A 22 -1.45 6.15 6.80
N ASN A 23 -2.26 7.14 7.21
CA ASN A 23 -3.71 7.03 7.22
C ASN A 23 -4.30 7.07 5.81
N ASP A 24 -3.75 7.92 4.93
CA ASP A 24 -4.18 7.98 3.52
C ASP A 24 -3.89 6.66 2.80
N ILE A 25 -2.69 6.10 2.99
CA ILE A 25 -2.30 4.79 2.42
C ILE A 25 -3.27 3.69 2.89
N ARG A 26 -3.66 3.70 4.16
CA ARG A 26 -4.66 2.76 4.70
C ARG A 26 -6.05 2.99 4.10
N SER A 27 -6.44 4.25 3.88
CA SER A 27 -7.75 4.60 3.29
C SER A 27 -7.92 4.10 1.85
N TRP A 28 -6.83 4.06 1.06
CA TRP A 28 -6.85 3.52 -0.30
C TRP A 28 -6.86 1.99 -0.35
N SER A 29 -6.53 1.35 0.77
CA SER A 29 -6.35 -0.09 0.84
C SER A 29 -7.66 -0.85 1.02
N PHE A 30 -7.80 -1.94 0.28
CA PHE A 30 -8.91 -2.89 0.44
C PHE A 30 -8.55 -4.07 1.36
N GLY A 31 -7.33 -4.10 1.88
CA GLY A 31 -6.87 -5.12 2.80
C GLY A 31 -5.36 -5.19 2.94
N GLU A 32 -4.94 -5.77 4.05
CA GLU A 32 -3.54 -6.04 4.36
C GLU A 32 -3.07 -7.33 3.68
N VAL A 33 -1.93 -7.26 3.00
CA VAL A 33 -1.19 -8.43 2.51
C VAL A 33 -0.28 -8.92 3.62
N LYS A 34 -0.45 -10.18 4.02
CA LYS A 34 0.27 -10.77 5.16
C LYS A 34 1.31 -11.78 4.74
N LYS A 35 1.13 -12.39 3.58
CA LYS A 35 1.99 -13.47 3.12
C LYS A 35 2.60 -13.16 1.75
N PRO A 36 3.80 -13.69 1.45
CA PRO A 36 4.47 -13.44 0.19
C PRO A 36 3.93 -14.31 -0.96
N GLU A 37 3.07 -15.30 -0.68
CA GLU A 37 2.65 -16.23 -1.74
C GLU A 37 1.77 -15.54 -2.79
N THR A 38 1.87 -16.05 -4.00
CA THR A 38 1.22 -15.51 -5.19
C THR A 38 0.03 -16.37 -5.58
N ILE A 39 0.31 -17.52 -6.18
CA ILE A 39 -0.65 -18.51 -6.65
C ILE A 39 -0.24 -19.89 -6.17
N ASN A 40 -1.22 -20.76 -5.97
CA ASN A 40 -0.98 -22.16 -5.68
C ASN A 40 -0.42 -22.87 -6.90
N TYR A 41 0.67 -23.62 -6.74
CA TYR A 41 1.34 -24.31 -7.86
C TYR A 41 0.50 -25.41 -8.51
N ARG A 42 -0.43 -26.06 -7.78
CA ARG A 42 -1.28 -27.13 -8.33
C ARG A 42 -2.55 -26.59 -8.95
N THR A 43 -3.23 -25.70 -8.23
CA THR A 43 -4.56 -25.22 -8.63
C THR A 43 -4.51 -23.95 -9.48
N TYR A 44 -3.35 -23.30 -9.57
CA TYR A 44 -3.16 -21.99 -10.20
C TYR A 44 -4.08 -20.89 -9.66
N ARG A 45 -4.63 -21.11 -8.46
CA ARG A 45 -5.54 -20.15 -7.81
C ARG A 45 -4.76 -19.20 -6.92
N PRO A 46 -5.17 -17.93 -6.80
CA PRO A 46 -4.54 -16.99 -5.88
C PRO A 46 -4.60 -17.46 -4.43
N GLU A 47 -3.49 -17.29 -3.72
CA GLU A 47 -3.40 -17.62 -2.30
C GLU A 47 -4.13 -16.58 -1.41
N LYS A 48 -4.69 -17.05 -0.29
CA LYS A 48 -5.40 -16.18 0.65
C LYS A 48 -4.39 -15.32 1.42
N ASP A 49 -4.67 -14.02 1.51
CA ASP A 49 -3.83 -12.99 2.14
C ASP A 49 -2.44 -12.81 1.50
N GLY A 50 -2.25 -13.41 0.31
CA GLY A 50 -1.07 -13.25 -0.54
C GLY A 50 -1.17 -12.08 -1.52
N LEU A 51 -0.16 -11.93 -2.37
CA LEU A 51 -0.01 -10.81 -3.31
C LEU A 51 -1.09 -10.74 -4.38
N PHE A 52 -1.76 -11.86 -4.70
CA PHE A 52 -2.85 -11.90 -5.67
C PHE A 52 -4.23 -12.17 -5.05
N CYS A 53 -4.36 -12.03 -3.73
CA CYS A 53 -5.56 -12.41 -2.99
C CYS A 53 -6.84 -11.75 -3.55
N GLU A 54 -7.80 -12.58 -3.96
CA GLU A 54 -9.07 -12.11 -4.53
C GLU A 54 -9.95 -11.32 -3.55
N ARG A 55 -9.76 -11.54 -2.24
CA ARG A 55 -10.47 -10.79 -1.19
C ARG A 55 -10.08 -9.31 -1.21
N ILE A 56 -8.78 -9.05 -1.36
CA ILE A 56 -8.20 -7.70 -1.34
C ILE A 56 -8.44 -7.04 -2.70
N PHE A 57 -7.88 -7.65 -3.75
CA PHE A 57 -7.83 -7.02 -5.08
C PHE A 57 -9.11 -7.22 -5.90
N GLY A 58 -9.95 -8.19 -5.54
CA GLY A 58 -11.18 -8.52 -6.27
C GLY A 58 -11.10 -9.85 -7.03
N PRO A 59 -12.23 -10.32 -7.56
CA PRO A 59 -12.35 -11.67 -8.12
C PRO A 59 -11.54 -11.83 -9.40
N GLU A 60 -11.04 -13.05 -9.65
CA GLU A 60 -10.36 -13.40 -10.91
C GLU A 60 -11.32 -13.36 -12.10
N ARG A 61 -12.56 -13.81 -11.91
CA ARG A 61 -13.60 -13.91 -12.94
C ARG A 61 -14.72 -12.91 -12.70
N ASP A 62 -15.34 -12.46 -13.78
CA ASP A 62 -16.44 -11.51 -13.70
C ASP A 62 -17.66 -12.13 -13.01
N TRP A 63 -18.17 -11.42 -11.99
CA TRP A 63 -19.38 -11.80 -11.27
C TRP A 63 -19.34 -13.20 -10.65
N GLU A 64 -18.15 -13.71 -10.32
CA GLU A 64 -17.96 -15.00 -9.66
C GLU A 64 -17.03 -14.82 -8.45
N CYS A 65 -17.37 -15.46 -7.32
CA CYS A 65 -16.49 -15.53 -6.16
C CYS A 65 -15.50 -16.69 -6.28
N ALA A 66 -14.33 -16.60 -5.61
CA ALA A 66 -13.27 -17.61 -5.71
C ALA A 66 -13.71 -19.06 -5.45
N CYS A 67 -14.62 -19.30 -4.49
CA CYS A 67 -15.08 -20.66 -4.17
C CYS A 67 -16.19 -21.17 -5.11
N GLY A 68 -16.72 -20.32 -6.00
CA GLY A 68 -17.79 -20.65 -6.92
C GLY A 68 -19.19 -20.76 -6.30
N LYS A 69 -19.38 -20.45 -5.01
CA LYS A 69 -20.70 -20.45 -4.34
C LYS A 69 -21.66 -19.46 -4.99
N PHE A 70 -21.18 -18.23 -5.23
CA PHE A 70 -21.93 -17.18 -5.91
C PHE A 70 -21.37 -16.97 -7.31
N LYS A 71 -22.23 -17.13 -8.32
CA LYS A 71 -21.92 -16.96 -9.75
C LYS A 71 -23.00 -16.17 -10.47
N GLY A 72 -22.57 -15.34 -11.42
CA GLY A 72 -23.42 -14.54 -12.28
C GLY A 72 -23.81 -13.20 -11.66
N THR A 73 -24.31 -12.32 -12.53
CA THR A 73 -24.67 -10.92 -12.22
C THR A 73 -25.75 -10.79 -11.16
N LYS A 74 -26.57 -11.84 -10.93
CA LYS A 74 -27.61 -11.87 -9.89
C LYS A 74 -27.07 -11.65 -8.47
N HIS A 75 -25.80 -11.97 -8.22
CA HIS A 75 -25.17 -11.82 -6.90
C HIS A 75 -24.23 -10.61 -6.82
N LYS A 76 -24.38 -9.66 -7.74
CA LYS A 76 -23.58 -8.43 -7.80
C LYS A 76 -23.56 -7.72 -6.44
N GLY A 77 -22.36 -7.41 -5.96
CA GLY A 77 -22.13 -6.66 -4.72
C GLY A 77 -22.09 -7.51 -3.45
N ILE A 78 -22.52 -8.78 -3.49
CA ILE A 78 -22.51 -9.68 -2.34
C ILE A 78 -21.06 -10.10 -2.01
N ILE A 79 -20.72 -10.10 -0.72
CA ILE A 79 -19.47 -10.66 -0.21
C ILE A 79 -19.73 -12.11 0.17
N CYS A 80 -18.95 -13.03 -0.39
CA CYS A 80 -19.10 -14.44 -0.07
C CYS A 80 -18.69 -14.71 1.38
N ASP A 81 -19.56 -15.37 2.15
CA ASP A 81 -19.31 -15.84 3.51
C ASP A 81 -18.17 -16.86 3.62
N ARG A 82 -18.00 -17.73 2.60
CA ARG A 82 -16.97 -18.78 2.61
C ARG A 82 -15.57 -18.23 2.27
N CYS A 83 -15.44 -17.44 1.21
CA CYS A 83 -14.13 -16.97 0.73
C CYS A 83 -13.85 -15.49 0.97
N GLY A 84 -14.83 -14.69 1.40
CA GLY A 84 -14.69 -13.25 1.62
C GLY A 84 -14.59 -12.42 0.33
N VAL A 85 -14.69 -13.04 -0.85
CA VAL A 85 -14.56 -12.32 -2.14
C VAL A 85 -15.88 -11.64 -2.48
N LYS A 86 -15.81 -10.34 -2.78
CA LYS A 86 -16.94 -9.56 -3.27
C LYS A 86 -17.20 -9.87 -4.74
N VAL A 87 -18.43 -10.25 -5.08
CA VAL A 87 -18.87 -10.51 -6.45
C VAL A 87 -18.97 -9.19 -7.21
N THR A 88 -18.02 -8.97 -8.13
CA THR A 88 -17.91 -7.76 -8.95
C THR A 88 -17.20 -8.09 -10.27
N HIS A 89 -17.04 -7.11 -11.15
CA HIS A 89 -16.20 -7.24 -12.34
C HIS A 89 -14.73 -7.41 -11.95
N SER A 90 -14.02 -8.38 -12.54
CA SER A 90 -12.58 -8.63 -12.37
C SER A 90 -11.70 -7.40 -12.66
N ARG A 91 -12.16 -6.45 -13.48
CA ARG A 91 -11.48 -5.18 -13.77
C ARG A 91 -11.15 -4.36 -12.53
N VAL A 92 -11.87 -4.54 -11.42
CA VAL A 92 -11.53 -3.83 -10.16
C VAL A 92 -10.12 -4.18 -9.66
N ARG A 93 -9.55 -5.34 -10.05
CA ARG A 93 -8.17 -5.73 -9.71
C ARG A 93 -7.12 -4.74 -10.21
N ARG A 94 -7.44 -3.94 -11.23
CA ARG A 94 -6.56 -2.89 -11.76
C ARG A 94 -6.70 -1.55 -11.02
N LYS A 95 -7.71 -1.40 -10.16
CA LYS A 95 -8.02 -0.17 -9.43
C LYS A 95 -7.82 -0.31 -7.91
N ARG A 96 -8.01 -1.50 -7.34
CA ARG A 96 -7.88 -1.72 -5.89
C ARG A 96 -6.42 -1.80 -5.46
N MET A 97 -6.10 -1.10 -4.37
CA MET A 97 -4.79 -1.16 -3.75
C MET A 97 -4.81 -2.05 -2.50
N GLY A 98 -3.65 -2.61 -2.15
CA GLY A 98 -3.40 -3.30 -0.89
C GLY A 98 -2.33 -2.55 -0.09
N HIS A 99 -2.21 -2.85 1.20
CA HIS A 99 -1.11 -2.32 2.03
C HIS A 99 -0.40 -3.44 2.78
N ILE A 100 0.78 -3.13 3.29
CA ILE A 100 1.56 -3.97 4.20
C ILE A 100 1.86 -3.13 5.44
N ASN A 101 1.58 -3.65 6.63
CA ASN A 101 2.06 -3.03 7.85
C ASN A 101 3.53 -3.43 8.06
N LEU A 102 4.40 -2.43 8.07
CA LEU A 102 5.81 -2.61 8.36
C LEU A 102 6.00 -2.74 9.88
N ALA A 103 6.84 -3.69 10.30
CA ALA A 103 7.17 -3.88 11.70
C ALA A 103 8.02 -2.74 12.29
N ALA A 104 8.79 -2.07 11.43
CA ALA A 104 9.62 -0.92 11.78
C ALA A 104 9.46 0.18 10.72
N PRO A 105 9.64 1.45 11.09
CA PRO A 105 9.66 2.53 10.12
C PRO A 105 10.84 2.37 9.15
N VAL A 106 10.61 2.65 7.87
CA VAL A 106 11.62 2.57 6.82
C VAL A 106 11.74 3.93 6.14
N ALA A 107 12.97 4.39 5.95
CA ALA A 107 13.23 5.62 5.23
C ALA A 107 12.90 5.46 3.74
N HIS A 108 12.08 6.35 3.20
CA HIS A 108 11.73 6.32 1.79
C HIS A 108 12.94 6.74 0.94
N ILE A 109 13.43 5.83 0.09
CA ILE A 109 14.70 5.95 -0.63
C ILE A 109 14.82 7.25 -1.46
N TRP A 110 13.73 7.75 -2.05
CA TRP A 110 13.77 9.00 -2.83
C TRP A 110 14.09 10.24 -1.99
N PHE A 111 13.70 10.31 -0.72
CA PHE A 111 14.02 11.46 0.13
C PHE A 111 15.37 11.30 0.84
N PHE A 112 15.85 10.07 0.93
CA PHE A 112 17.11 9.70 1.56
C PHE A 112 18.30 9.77 0.60
N LYS A 113 18.28 9.02 -0.51
CA LYS A 113 19.41 8.84 -1.45
C LYS A 113 19.42 9.79 -2.65
N ALA A 114 18.31 10.45 -2.97
CA ALA A 114 18.33 11.42 -4.08
C ALA A 114 19.25 12.59 -3.73
N MET A 115 20.01 13.09 -4.71
CA MET A 115 20.89 14.25 -4.53
C MET A 115 20.22 15.51 -5.10
N PRO A 116 20.07 16.60 -4.32
CA PRO A 116 20.41 16.72 -2.89
C PRO A 116 19.40 15.97 -2.00
N SER A 117 19.89 15.38 -0.90
CA SER A 117 19.03 14.66 0.05
C SER A 117 18.05 15.61 0.72
N ARG A 118 16.76 15.36 0.51
CA ARG A 118 15.70 16.19 1.10
C ARG A 118 15.67 16.03 2.62
N LEU A 119 15.93 14.82 3.14
CA LEU A 119 16.02 14.58 4.58
C LEU A 119 17.25 15.25 5.20
N GLY A 120 18.42 15.16 4.54
CA GLY A 120 19.63 15.82 5.03
C GLY A 120 19.46 17.34 5.12
N ALA A 121 18.87 17.95 4.08
CA ALA A 121 18.59 19.38 4.06
C ALA A 121 17.55 19.80 5.12
N LEU A 122 16.50 19.00 5.33
CA LEU A 122 15.46 19.29 6.33
C LEU A 122 16.00 19.19 7.76
N LEU A 123 16.86 18.21 8.03
CA LEU A 123 17.42 17.98 9.35
C LEU A 123 18.69 18.79 9.64
N ASP A 124 19.24 19.47 8.64
CA ASP A 124 20.55 20.14 8.70
C ASP A 124 21.70 19.19 9.11
N ILE A 125 21.72 18.00 8.49
CA ILE A 125 22.73 16.96 8.73
C ILE A 125 23.39 16.57 7.41
N LYS A 126 24.70 16.33 7.44
CA LYS A 126 25.44 15.79 6.28
C LYS A 126 24.86 14.44 5.89
N THR A 127 24.64 14.23 4.60
CA THR A 127 24.11 12.96 4.05
C THR A 127 24.89 11.75 4.53
N ALA A 128 26.22 11.84 4.57
CA ALA A 128 27.09 10.78 5.08
C ALA A 128 26.78 10.40 6.54
N SER A 129 26.55 11.38 7.43
CA SER A 129 26.19 11.11 8.82
C SER A 129 24.80 10.48 8.94
N LEU A 130 23.82 10.96 8.16
CA LEU A 130 22.47 10.39 8.13
C LEU A 130 22.49 8.93 7.64
N GLU A 131 23.32 8.63 6.64
CA GLU A 131 23.50 7.26 6.14
C GLU A 131 24.02 6.31 7.22
N LYS A 132 25.03 6.74 7.99
CA LYS A 132 25.57 5.93 9.09
C LYS A 132 24.49 5.59 10.13
N VAL A 133 23.65 6.54 10.49
CA VAL A 133 22.54 6.30 11.44
C VAL A 133 21.52 5.32 10.86
N VAL A 134 21.10 5.50 9.61
CA VAL A 134 20.13 4.62 8.94
C VAL A 134 20.65 3.19 8.77
N TYR A 135 21.96 3.03 8.54
CA TYR A 135 22.61 1.72 8.47
C TYR A 135 23.05 1.17 9.83
N PHE A 136 22.59 1.77 10.94
CA PHE A 136 22.89 1.34 12.31
C PHE A 136 24.39 1.31 12.64
N GLN A 137 25.19 2.19 12.02
CA GLN A 137 26.63 2.32 12.28
C GLN A 137 26.91 3.28 13.45
N ASP A 138 26.19 4.40 13.50
CA ASP A 138 26.33 5.43 14.54
C ASP A 138 24.97 5.75 15.16
N TYR A 139 24.99 6.23 16.41
CA TYR A 139 23.82 6.83 17.07
C TYR A 139 23.86 8.34 16.92
N ILE A 140 22.70 8.99 17.05
CA ILE A 140 22.57 10.44 17.02
C ILE A 140 21.72 10.91 18.19
N VAL A 141 22.14 12.00 18.84
CA VAL A 141 21.39 12.60 19.94
C VAL A 141 20.18 13.36 19.38
N VAL A 142 18.98 12.89 19.70
CA VAL A 142 17.71 13.53 19.31
C VAL A 142 17.25 14.53 20.37
N ASP A 143 17.44 14.22 21.65
CA ASP A 143 17.12 15.09 22.78
C ASP A 143 18.26 15.00 23.82
N PRO A 144 18.98 16.10 24.10
CA PRO A 144 20.10 16.09 25.06
C PRO A 144 19.68 16.08 26.53
N GLY A 145 18.43 16.46 26.86
CA GLY A 145 17.99 16.64 28.26
C GLY A 145 18.97 17.49 29.07
N ASP A 146 19.34 17.02 30.28
CA ASP A 146 20.29 17.69 31.17
C ASP A 146 21.76 17.26 30.97
N THR A 147 22.05 16.50 29.91
CA THR A 147 23.42 16.02 29.65
C THR A 147 24.25 17.07 28.90
N PRO A 148 25.60 17.00 28.95
CA PRO A 148 26.46 17.92 28.18
C PRO A 148 26.49 17.61 26.67
N LEU A 149 25.68 16.65 26.20
CA LEU A 149 25.62 16.28 24.80
C LEU A 149 24.91 17.36 23.98
N LYS A 150 25.29 17.52 22.72
CA LYS A 150 24.63 18.44 21.79
C LYS A 150 23.60 17.69 20.95
N GLU A 151 22.53 18.39 20.56
CA GLU A 151 21.60 17.87 19.55
C GLU A 151 22.39 17.55 18.26
N LYS A 152 22.15 16.37 17.68
CA LYS A 152 22.83 15.89 16.47
C LYS A 152 24.34 15.64 16.63
N GLN A 153 24.83 15.54 17.87
CA GLN A 153 26.19 15.08 18.17
C GLN A 153 26.41 13.63 17.74
#